data_AF-A0A537Y6P2-F1
#
_entry.id   AF-A0A537Y6P2-F1
#
_cell.length_a   1.000
_cell.length_b   1.000
_cell.length_c   1.000
_cell.angle_alpha   90.00
_cell.angle_beta   90.00
_cell.angle_gamma   90.00
#
_symmetry.space_group_name_H-M   'P 1'
#
loop_
_entity.id
_entity.type
_entity.pdbx_description
1 polymer ?
#
loop_
_entity_poly.entity_id
_entity_poly.type
_entity_poly.pdbx_seq_one_letter_code
_entity_poly.pdbx_strand_id
1 'polypeptide(L)'
;PIGNAWQKLPRIVRDLSGELGKQIELEMHGADTELDRQVLDLIKDPLTHMVRNSADHGLETPAERAAAGKPEQGTIRLSAYHEGGHIIICIADNGRGLNTEKIKAKAVANGLVSEAELEKMTEAQIHKFIFAPGFSTAAAVTSVSGRGVGMDVVRTNIDQIGGTIDVKSVAGEGSSVTIKIPLTLAIVSALIVEAAGDRFAIPQLSVVELVRARANSEHRIERIKDTAVLRLRNKLLPLMHLKKLLRIDDGSSSDPENGFIVVTQVGSQTFGIVVDGVFHTEEIVVKPMSTKLRHIDMFSGNTILGDGAVIMIIDPNGIAKALGASSAASHEITDENASLHSGSGEQLTSLLVFRAGSTQPKAVPLGLVTRLEEIAADKIELSNGRYMVQYREQLMPLVQMEGVNVGTSGAQPILVFADDGRAMGLVVDEIIDIVEERLHIEVAGAGQGILGSAVIKGQATEVIDVGHFLPMAFSDWFTRKEMRPSAGAQSVLLVDDSAFFRNMLAPVIKAAGYRVRVVPNAQEGLTALRSGQTFDVVLTDIEMPDMNGFEFAETIRADQHLSAMPIIALSSLVSPAAIERGRLAGFHDYVAKFDRPGLIAALKEQTAETSRAA
;
A
#
# COMPACT_ATOMS: atom_id res chain seq x y z
N PRO A 1 -34.02 5.89 -2.42
CA PRO A 1 -33.62 7.29 -2.17
C PRO A 1 -33.07 7.53 -0.76
N ILE A 2 -31.98 8.30 -0.67
CA ILE A 2 -31.29 8.69 0.56
C ILE A 2 -32.19 9.47 1.52
N GLY A 3 -33.24 10.11 1.02
CA GLY A 3 -34.24 10.81 1.83
C GLY A 3 -34.85 9.94 2.93
N ASN A 4 -34.90 8.61 2.77
CA ASN A 4 -35.31 7.67 3.82
C ASN A 4 -34.39 7.69 5.06
N ALA A 5 -33.09 7.95 4.89
CA ALA A 5 -32.17 8.14 6.00
C ALA A 5 -32.37 9.51 6.68
N TRP A 6 -32.87 10.51 5.94
CA TRP A 6 -33.02 11.89 6.43
C TRP A 6 -34.34 12.17 7.13
N GLN A 7 -35.35 11.29 7.02
CA GLN A 7 -36.71 11.52 7.55
C GLN A 7 -36.77 11.93 9.02
N LYS A 8 -35.82 11.45 9.85
CA LYS A 8 -35.79 11.75 11.29
C LYS A 8 -35.04 13.05 11.62
N LEU A 9 -34.20 13.56 10.72
CA LEU A 9 -33.32 14.69 10.98
C LEU A 9 -34.08 15.99 11.30
N PRO A 10 -35.17 16.36 10.61
CA PRO A 10 -35.92 17.58 10.93
C PRO A 10 -36.45 17.59 12.37
N ARG A 11 -36.92 16.43 12.87
CA ARG A 11 -37.38 16.29 14.24
C ARG A 11 -36.23 16.44 15.24
N ILE A 12 -35.11 15.76 14.97
CA ILE A 12 -33.93 15.82 15.84
C ILE A 12 -33.37 17.24 15.93
N VAL A 13 -33.28 17.96 14.81
CA VAL A 13 -32.82 19.35 14.78
C VAL A 13 -33.77 20.27 15.55
N ARG A 14 -35.09 20.05 15.43
CA ARG A 14 -36.08 20.81 16.20
C ARG A 14 -35.97 20.58 17.71
N ASP A 15 -35.77 19.32 18.12
CA ASP A 15 -35.60 18.97 19.53
C ASP A 15 -34.30 19.58 20.08
N LEU A 16 -33.18 19.48 19.34
CA LEU A 16 -31.88 20.08 19.71
C LEU A 16 -31.92 21.61 19.74
N SER A 17 -32.65 22.24 18.81
CA SER A 17 -32.85 23.70 18.79
C SER A 17 -33.49 24.20 20.09
N GLY A 18 -34.50 23.46 20.60
CA GLY A 18 -35.14 23.75 21.89
C GLY A 18 -34.23 23.49 23.09
N GLU A 19 -33.52 22.36 23.10
CA GLU A 19 -32.64 21.96 24.21
C GLU A 19 -31.43 22.90 24.36
N LEU A 20 -30.83 23.32 23.25
CA LEU A 20 -29.64 24.16 23.23
C LEU A 20 -29.94 25.67 23.20
N GLY A 21 -31.21 26.05 23.03
CA GLY A 21 -31.62 27.46 22.90
C GLY A 21 -31.05 28.15 21.65
N LYS A 22 -30.83 27.39 20.56
CA LYS A 22 -30.28 27.90 19.29
C LYS A 22 -31.36 27.90 18.21
N GLN A 23 -31.42 28.93 17.37
CA GLN A 23 -32.30 28.94 16.20
C GLN A 23 -31.60 28.24 15.04
N ILE A 24 -32.14 27.10 14.57
CA ILE A 24 -31.49 26.26 13.56
C ILE A 24 -32.46 25.99 12.40
N GLU A 25 -32.01 26.27 11.18
CA GLU A 25 -32.63 25.86 9.92
C GLU A 25 -31.92 24.64 9.34
N LEU A 26 -32.70 23.64 8.91
CA LEU A 26 -32.18 22.45 8.23
C LEU A 26 -32.60 22.48 6.76
N GLU A 27 -31.62 22.67 5.87
CA GLU A 27 -31.80 22.57 4.42
C GLU A 27 -31.42 21.16 3.95
N MET A 28 -32.27 20.53 3.13
CA MET A 28 -32.01 19.20 2.57
C MET A 28 -32.16 19.22 1.05
N HIS A 29 -31.08 18.92 0.32
CA HIS A 29 -31.04 18.91 -1.14
C HIS A 29 -30.67 17.52 -1.67
N GLY A 30 -31.32 17.08 -2.75
CA GLY A 30 -31.01 15.80 -3.39
C GLY A 30 -31.48 14.57 -2.60
N ALA A 31 -32.61 14.70 -1.87
CA ALA A 31 -33.21 13.62 -1.09
C ALA A 31 -33.67 12.43 -1.96
N ASP A 32 -33.86 12.66 -3.24
CA ASP A 32 -34.18 11.70 -4.29
C ASP A 32 -32.99 10.84 -4.74
N THR A 33 -31.75 11.26 -4.46
CA THR A 33 -30.51 10.51 -4.76
C THR A 33 -30.62 9.04 -4.38
N GLU A 34 -30.39 8.14 -5.35
CA GLU A 34 -30.49 6.71 -5.14
C GLU A 34 -29.24 6.15 -4.46
N LEU A 35 -29.45 5.28 -3.48
CA LEU A 35 -28.39 4.69 -2.67
C LEU A 35 -28.80 3.25 -2.36
N ASP A 36 -27.82 2.34 -2.35
CA ASP A 36 -28.05 0.95 -1.95
C ASP A 36 -28.66 0.87 -0.55
N ARG A 37 -29.57 -0.08 -0.33
CA ARG A 37 -30.32 -0.20 0.92
C ARG A 37 -29.43 -0.49 2.12
N GLN A 38 -28.37 -1.28 1.95
CA GLN A 38 -27.41 -1.57 3.00
C GLN A 38 -26.67 -0.31 3.42
N VAL A 39 -26.15 0.41 2.42
CA VAL A 39 -25.41 1.64 2.63
C VAL A 39 -26.31 2.67 3.31
N LEU A 40 -27.58 2.73 2.90
CA LEU A 40 -28.60 3.57 3.51
C LEU A 40 -28.85 3.23 5.00
N ASP A 41 -28.78 1.96 5.39
CA ASP A 41 -28.91 1.56 6.79
C ASP A 41 -27.65 1.88 7.62
N LEU A 42 -26.47 1.77 7.02
CA LEU A 42 -25.19 2.07 7.67
C LEU A 42 -24.92 3.58 7.82
N ILE A 43 -25.43 4.41 6.90
CA ILE A 43 -25.19 5.85 6.88
C ILE A 43 -26.11 6.65 7.82
N LYS A 44 -27.25 6.08 8.26
CA LYS A 44 -28.25 6.75 9.12
C LYS A 44 -27.67 7.32 10.41
N ASP A 45 -26.93 6.48 11.14
CA ASP A 45 -26.35 6.85 12.42
C ASP A 45 -25.21 7.87 12.25
N PRO A 46 -24.25 7.69 11.31
CA PRO A 46 -23.29 8.73 10.94
C PRO A 46 -23.90 10.10 10.62
N LEU A 47 -24.94 10.14 9.77
CA LEU A 47 -25.60 11.40 9.40
C LEU A 47 -26.24 12.07 10.60
N THR A 48 -26.94 11.29 11.43
CA THR A 48 -27.55 11.82 12.66
C THR A 48 -26.50 12.41 13.59
N HIS A 49 -25.36 11.75 13.71
CA HIS A 49 -24.27 12.21 14.57
C HIS A 49 -23.61 13.49 14.05
N MET A 50 -23.30 13.58 12.75
CA MET A 50 -22.73 14.80 12.17
C MET A 50 -23.67 15.99 12.27
N VAL A 51 -24.96 15.81 12.00
CA VAL A 51 -25.97 16.88 12.15
C VAL A 51 -26.07 17.33 13.60
N ARG A 52 -26.00 16.40 14.56
CA ARG A 52 -25.95 16.73 15.99
C ARG A 52 -24.70 17.53 16.33
N ASN A 53 -23.53 17.15 15.83
CA ASN A 53 -22.28 17.87 16.09
C ASN A 53 -22.32 19.30 15.51
N SER A 54 -22.88 19.48 14.31
CA SER A 54 -23.12 20.81 13.76
C SER A 54 -24.07 21.63 14.63
N ALA A 55 -25.13 21.03 15.20
CA ALA A 55 -26.05 21.74 16.09
C ALA A 55 -25.45 22.07 17.47
N ASP A 56 -24.74 21.13 18.10
CA ASP A 56 -24.21 21.25 19.45
C ASP A 56 -22.92 22.09 19.50
N HIS A 57 -21.95 21.76 18.64
CA HIS A 57 -20.61 22.37 18.66
C HIS A 57 -20.36 23.34 17.51
N GLY A 58 -20.94 23.08 16.33
CA GLY A 58 -20.76 23.92 15.15
C GLY A 58 -21.43 25.30 15.31
N LEU A 59 -22.75 25.32 15.50
CA LEU A 59 -23.52 26.56 15.58
C LEU A 59 -23.35 27.29 16.90
N GLU A 60 -23.26 28.62 16.83
CA GLU A 60 -23.23 29.51 17.99
C GLU A 60 -24.63 29.85 18.51
N THR A 61 -24.70 30.36 19.73
CA THR A 61 -25.96 30.89 20.29
C THR A 61 -26.37 32.18 19.58
N PRO A 62 -27.67 32.57 19.60
CA PRO A 62 -28.14 33.83 18.99
C PRO A 62 -27.32 35.06 19.38
N ALA A 63 -26.93 35.17 20.66
CA ALA A 63 -26.11 36.25 21.17
C ALA A 63 -24.67 36.23 20.61
N GLU A 64 -24.03 35.05 20.56
CA GLU A 64 -22.70 34.89 19.95
C GLU A 64 -22.74 35.19 18.44
N ARG A 65 -23.80 34.78 17.73
CA ARG A 65 -23.99 35.06 16.30
C ARG A 65 -24.14 36.55 16.02
N ALA A 66 -24.96 37.25 16.81
CA ALA A 66 -25.12 38.69 16.71
C ALA A 66 -23.79 39.43 16.97
N ALA A 67 -23.01 39.00 17.97
CA ALA A 67 -21.70 39.55 18.25
C ALA A 67 -20.69 39.34 17.10
N ALA A 68 -20.82 38.23 16.37
CA ALA A 68 -20.01 37.91 15.19
C ALA A 68 -20.56 38.51 13.87
N GLY A 69 -21.65 39.29 13.91
CA GLY A 69 -22.27 39.87 12.72
C GLY A 69 -23.00 38.87 11.81
N LYS A 70 -23.33 37.69 12.34
CA LYS A 70 -24.04 36.63 11.60
C LYS A 70 -25.56 36.72 11.78
N PRO A 71 -26.36 36.16 10.86
CA PRO A 71 -27.80 36.01 11.04
C PRO A 71 -28.11 35.24 12.33
N GLU A 72 -29.16 35.63 13.05
CA GLU A 72 -29.57 35.00 14.30
C GLU A 72 -29.88 33.49 14.13
N GLN A 73 -30.44 33.13 12.97
CA GLN A 73 -30.67 31.75 12.56
C GLN A 73 -29.39 31.12 11.99
N GLY A 74 -28.98 29.99 12.57
CA GLY A 74 -27.94 29.13 12.02
C GLY A 74 -28.52 28.17 10.98
N THR A 75 -27.72 27.78 9.99
CA THR A 75 -28.14 26.89 8.90
C THR A 75 -27.27 25.65 8.90
N ILE A 76 -27.90 24.48 8.87
CA ILE A 76 -27.26 23.19 8.58
C ILE A 76 -27.79 22.73 7.22
N ARG A 77 -26.90 22.57 6.25
CA ARG A 77 -27.21 22.12 4.90
C ARG A 77 -26.76 20.68 4.72
N LEU A 78 -27.68 19.83 4.29
CA LEU A 78 -27.44 18.46 3.89
C LEU A 78 -27.69 18.34 2.39
N SER A 79 -26.68 17.95 1.62
CA SER A 79 -26.83 17.68 0.19
C SER A 79 -26.35 16.28 -0.18
N ALA A 80 -27.01 15.66 -1.14
CA ALA A 80 -26.53 14.45 -1.79
C ALA A 80 -26.68 14.55 -3.30
N TYR A 81 -25.68 14.07 -4.04
CA TYR A 81 -25.69 14.07 -5.51
C TYR A 81 -24.70 13.04 -6.05
N HIS A 82 -24.83 12.70 -7.33
CA HIS A 82 -23.92 11.78 -8.02
C HIS A 82 -22.82 12.57 -8.73
N GLU A 83 -21.55 12.18 -8.53
CA GLU A 83 -20.39 12.81 -9.17
C GLU A 83 -19.29 11.76 -9.39
N GLY A 84 -18.81 11.62 -10.63
CA GLY A 84 -17.64 10.80 -10.96
C GLY A 84 -17.73 9.33 -10.50
N GLY A 85 -18.89 8.69 -10.66
CA GLY A 85 -19.11 7.30 -10.22
C GLY A 85 -19.27 7.11 -8.71
N HIS A 86 -19.36 8.21 -7.96
CA HIS A 86 -19.59 8.23 -6.52
C HIS A 86 -20.88 8.95 -6.19
N ILE A 87 -21.47 8.59 -5.05
CA ILE A 87 -22.48 9.38 -4.35
C ILE A 87 -21.73 10.27 -3.36
N ILE A 88 -21.89 11.58 -3.54
CA ILE A 88 -21.33 12.58 -2.67
C ILE A 88 -22.42 13.01 -1.70
N ILE A 89 -22.14 12.93 -0.40
CA ILE A 89 -23.01 13.43 0.65
C ILE A 89 -22.25 14.51 1.41
N CYS A 90 -22.78 15.72 1.45
CA CYS A 90 -22.14 16.86 2.11
C CYS A 90 -23.03 17.37 3.26
N ILE A 91 -22.42 17.55 4.43
CA ILE A 91 -23.02 18.15 5.62
C ILE A 91 -22.25 19.44 5.85
N ALA A 92 -22.90 20.59 5.75
CA ALA A 92 -22.28 21.89 5.98
C ALA A 92 -23.06 22.70 7.01
N ASP A 93 -22.37 23.49 7.81
CA ASP A 93 -22.96 24.47 8.72
C ASP A 93 -22.31 25.84 8.55
N ASN A 94 -23.02 26.90 8.90
CA ASN A 94 -22.50 28.28 8.92
C ASN A 94 -22.10 28.74 10.34
N GLY A 95 -21.61 27.79 11.15
CA GLY A 95 -21.25 27.98 12.54
C GLY A 95 -19.86 28.58 12.75
N ARG A 96 -19.28 28.36 13.92
CA ARG A 96 -17.96 28.90 14.30
C ARG A 96 -16.79 28.20 13.63
N GLY A 97 -17.03 27.06 12.98
CA GLY A 97 -16.00 26.17 12.47
C GLY A 97 -15.28 25.37 13.55
N LEU A 98 -14.28 24.59 13.15
CA LEU A 98 -13.47 23.78 14.03
C LEU A 98 -12.44 24.64 14.77
N ASN A 99 -12.26 24.37 16.06
CA ASN A 99 -11.25 25.04 16.86
C ASN A 99 -9.89 24.36 16.64
N THR A 100 -9.12 24.85 15.66
CA THR A 100 -7.81 24.31 15.28
C THR A 100 -6.85 24.23 16.49
N GLU A 101 -6.83 25.24 17.34
CA GLU A 101 -5.93 25.28 18.52
C GLU A 101 -6.27 24.20 19.56
N LYS A 102 -7.56 23.95 19.83
CA LYS A 102 -7.98 22.85 20.70
C LYS A 102 -7.64 21.48 20.10
N ILE A 103 -7.75 21.35 18.77
CA ILE A 103 -7.40 20.11 18.07
C ILE A 103 -5.89 19.86 18.15
N LYS A 104 -5.06 20.88 17.91
CA LYS A 104 -3.60 20.82 18.08
C LYS A 104 -3.22 20.36 19.49
N ALA A 105 -3.69 21.08 20.52
CA ALA A 105 -3.37 20.78 21.91
C ALA A 105 -3.75 19.35 22.30
N LYS A 106 -4.90 18.85 21.81
CA LYS A 106 -5.36 17.50 22.10
C LYS A 106 -4.62 16.43 21.30
N ALA A 107 -4.19 16.74 20.07
CA ALA A 107 -3.38 15.83 19.26
C ALA A 107 -2.00 15.58 19.89
N VAL A 108 -1.36 16.62 20.45
CA VAL A 108 -0.12 16.46 21.24
C VAL A 108 -0.37 15.68 22.52
N ALA A 109 -1.40 16.03 23.29
CA ALA A 109 -1.71 15.38 24.56
C ALA A 109 -2.01 13.88 24.39
N ASN A 110 -2.62 13.49 23.27
CA ASN A 110 -2.90 12.09 22.94
C ASN A 110 -1.72 11.37 22.26
N GLY A 111 -0.57 12.03 22.08
CA GLY A 111 0.62 11.45 21.45
C GLY A 111 0.46 11.12 19.97
N LEU A 112 -0.50 11.75 19.27
CA LEU A 112 -0.75 11.50 17.85
C LEU A 112 0.27 12.20 16.94
N VAL A 113 0.90 13.28 17.44
CA VAL A 113 1.83 14.13 16.70
C VAL A 113 2.67 14.95 17.68
N SER A 114 3.93 15.24 17.34
CA SER A 114 4.79 16.12 18.13
C SER A 114 4.55 17.60 17.83
N GLU A 115 4.94 18.50 18.75
CA GLU A 115 4.83 19.95 18.54
C GLU A 115 5.60 20.42 17.28
N ALA A 116 6.78 19.85 17.03
CA ALA A 116 7.61 20.16 15.87
C ALA A 116 7.01 19.69 14.54
N GLU A 117 6.22 18.62 14.55
CA GLU A 117 5.47 18.16 13.37
C GLU A 117 4.22 19.02 13.14
N LEU A 118 3.51 19.43 14.20
CA LEU A 118 2.33 20.28 14.09
C LEU A 118 2.61 21.64 13.44
N GLU A 119 3.78 22.23 13.70
CA GLU A 119 4.16 23.51 13.06
C GLU A 119 4.30 23.42 11.53
N LYS A 120 4.52 22.21 11.00
CA LYS A 120 4.66 21.97 9.56
C LYS A 120 3.36 21.54 8.89
N MET A 121 2.31 21.26 9.67
CA MET A 121 1.03 20.78 9.14
C MET A 121 0.13 21.93 8.72
N THR A 122 -0.57 21.72 7.61
CA THR A 122 -1.66 22.60 7.17
C THR A 122 -2.89 22.42 8.07
N GLU A 123 -3.75 23.43 8.16
CA GLU A 123 -5.00 23.34 8.94
C GLU A 123 -5.87 22.15 8.51
N ALA A 124 -5.93 21.87 7.21
CA ALA A 124 -6.68 20.73 6.68
C ALA A 124 -6.13 19.38 7.21
N GLN A 125 -4.81 19.24 7.34
CA GLN A 125 -4.22 18.04 7.93
C GLN A 125 -4.50 17.95 9.43
N ILE A 126 -4.47 19.09 10.14
CA ILE A 126 -4.81 19.15 11.58
C ILE A 126 -6.27 18.77 11.81
N HIS A 127 -7.20 19.26 11.00
CA HIS A 127 -8.61 18.94 11.13
C HIS A 127 -8.92 17.46 10.94
N LYS A 128 -8.06 16.69 10.23
CA LYS A 128 -8.24 15.24 10.08
C LYS A 128 -8.05 14.46 11.39
N PHE A 129 -7.36 15.02 12.38
CA PHE A 129 -7.21 14.37 13.69
C PHE A 129 -8.54 14.14 14.41
N ILE A 130 -9.61 14.87 14.05
CA ILE A 130 -10.94 14.62 14.62
C ILE A 130 -11.43 13.19 14.38
N PHE A 131 -10.93 12.52 13.33
CA PHE A 131 -11.29 11.14 13.01
C PHE A 131 -10.36 10.09 13.66
N ALA A 132 -9.34 10.51 14.41
CA ALA A 132 -8.43 9.58 15.07
C ALA A 132 -9.14 8.83 16.22
N PRO A 133 -8.81 7.54 16.45
CA PRO A 133 -9.42 6.75 17.53
C PRO A 133 -9.32 7.44 18.89
N GLY A 134 -10.43 7.52 19.62
CA GLY A 134 -10.46 8.16 20.94
C GLY A 134 -10.27 9.68 20.93
N PHE A 135 -10.26 10.31 19.75
CA PHE A 135 -10.19 11.76 19.63
C PHE A 135 -11.56 12.39 19.85
N SER A 136 -11.74 13.06 20.99
CA SER A 136 -12.92 13.87 21.30
C SER A 136 -12.47 15.20 21.86
N THR A 137 -12.99 16.32 21.37
CA THR A 137 -12.63 17.66 21.88
C THR A 137 -13.38 18.04 23.17
N ALA A 138 -14.30 17.20 23.66
CA ALA A 138 -15.05 17.45 24.89
C ALA A 138 -14.15 17.36 26.13
N ALA A 139 -14.31 18.31 27.05
CA ALA A 139 -13.59 18.36 28.34
C ALA A 139 -14.26 17.51 29.44
N ALA A 140 -15.52 17.11 29.24
CA ALA A 140 -16.28 16.25 30.14
C ALA A 140 -17.20 15.32 29.31
N VAL A 141 -17.43 14.10 29.80
CA VAL A 141 -18.40 13.15 29.22
C VAL A 141 -19.81 13.66 29.55
N THR A 142 -20.46 14.34 28.61
CA THR A 142 -21.85 14.77 28.79
C THR A 142 -22.78 13.55 28.72
N SER A 143 -23.74 13.50 29.64
CA SER A 143 -24.69 12.40 29.83
C SER A 143 -25.63 12.14 28.64
N VAL A 144 -25.55 12.94 27.57
CA VAL A 144 -26.41 12.85 26.38
C VAL A 144 -25.71 12.09 25.22
N SER A 145 -24.40 11.80 25.34
CA SER A 145 -23.60 11.04 24.35
C SER A 145 -23.41 9.56 24.70
N GLY A 146 -24.28 9.00 25.54
CA GLY A 146 -24.20 7.66 26.16
C GLY A 146 -24.27 6.42 25.24
N ARG A 147 -23.79 6.49 24.00
CA ARG A 147 -23.52 5.31 23.15
C ARG A 147 -22.12 5.26 22.53
N GLY A 148 -21.20 6.17 22.91
CA GLY A 148 -19.79 6.06 22.51
C GLY A 148 -19.56 6.19 21.00
N VAL A 149 -20.37 6.98 20.29
CA VAL A 149 -20.16 7.24 18.86
C VAL A 149 -19.28 8.46 18.73
N GLY A 150 -17.97 8.27 18.59
CA GLY A 150 -17.04 9.31 18.22
C GLY A 150 -16.97 9.48 16.70
N MET A 151 -16.21 10.48 16.25
CA MET A 151 -15.97 10.69 14.81
C MET A 151 -15.09 9.59 14.20
N ASP A 152 -14.36 8.86 15.02
CA ASP A 152 -13.68 7.60 14.69
C ASP A 152 -14.65 6.47 14.29
N VAL A 153 -15.76 6.32 15.01
CA VAL A 153 -16.83 5.35 14.67
C VAL A 153 -17.50 5.73 13.37
N VAL A 154 -17.74 7.03 13.14
CA VAL A 154 -18.27 7.52 11.86
C VAL A 154 -17.32 7.20 10.73
N ARG A 155 -16.02 7.52 10.85
CA ARG A 155 -15.01 7.17 9.85
C ARG A 155 -15.01 5.66 9.58
N THR A 156 -14.97 4.84 10.63
CA THR A 156 -14.98 3.37 10.50
C THR A 156 -16.20 2.88 9.72
N ASN A 157 -17.40 3.42 10.00
CA ASN A 157 -18.61 3.06 9.28
C ASN A 157 -18.58 3.48 7.79
N ILE A 158 -17.93 4.61 7.47
CA ILE A 158 -17.73 5.06 6.09
C ILE A 158 -16.69 4.18 5.37
N ASP A 159 -15.59 3.84 6.03
CA ASP A 159 -14.54 2.98 5.45
C ASP A 159 -15.10 1.56 5.18
N GLN A 160 -15.97 1.04 6.05
CA GLN A 160 -16.64 -0.26 5.87
C GLN A 160 -17.52 -0.37 4.62
N ILE A 161 -18.06 0.75 4.14
CA ILE A 161 -18.86 0.79 2.90
C ILE A 161 -18.00 1.15 1.68
N GLY A 162 -16.66 1.13 1.82
CA GLY A 162 -15.72 1.51 0.77
C GLY A 162 -15.75 3.01 0.45
N GLY A 163 -16.27 3.83 1.36
CA GLY A 163 -16.35 5.28 1.20
C GLY A 163 -15.11 5.99 1.73
N THR A 164 -15.05 7.29 1.47
CA THR A 164 -14.06 8.21 2.08
C THR A 164 -14.77 9.38 2.74
N ILE A 165 -14.16 9.92 3.79
CA ILE A 165 -14.64 11.09 4.51
C ILE A 165 -13.57 12.17 4.57
N ASP A 166 -13.94 13.40 4.26
CA ASP A 166 -13.08 14.58 4.32
C ASP A 166 -13.78 15.72 5.06
N VAL A 167 -13.01 16.60 5.68
CA VAL A 167 -13.52 17.74 6.44
C VAL A 167 -12.80 19.02 6.01
N LYS A 168 -13.57 20.07 5.81
CA LYS A 168 -13.09 21.43 5.56
C LYS A 168 -13.75 22.35 6.55
N SER A 169 -12.99 23.20 7.22
CA SER A 169 -13.56 24.18 8.11
C SER A 169 -12.77 25.48 8.07
N VAL A 170 -13.49 26.59 8.13
CA VAL A 170 -12.92 27.93 8.19
C VAL A 170 -13.47 28.58 9.45
N ALA A 171 -12.56 29.08 10.30
CA ALA A 171 -12.92 29.70 11.56
C ALA A 171 -13.84 30.90 11.33
N GLY A 172 -14.98 30.92 12.01
CA GLY A 172 -15.98 31.97 11.86
C GLY A 172 -16.87 31.86 10.62
N GLU A 173 -16.62 30.94 9.67
CA GLU A 173 -17.50 30.73 8.51
C GLU A 173 -18.28 29.40 8.58
N GLY A 174 -17.71 28.40 9.26
CA GLY A 174 -18.39 27.14 9.52
C GLY A 174 -17.56 25.91 9.18
N SER A 175 -18.23 24.77 9.06
CA SER A 175 -17.59 23.50 8.70
C SER A 175 -18.38 22.73 7.66
N SER A 176 -17.69 21.93 6.86
CA SER A 176 -18.24 21.05 5.84
C SER A 176 -17.56 19.69 5.90
N VAL A 177 -18.37 18.66 6.05
CA VAL A 177 -17.95 17.26 6.00
C VAL A 177 -18.48 16.66 4.70
N THR A 178 -17.57 16.10 3.89
CA THR A 178 -17.89 15.47 2.61
C THR A 178 -17.62 13.97 2.70
N ILE A 179 -18.65 13.16 2.41
CA ILE A 179 -18.55 11.71 2.29
C ILE A 179 -18.67 11.34 0.82
N LYS A 180 -17.76 10.51 0.33
CA LYS A 180 -17.81 9.96 -1.03
C LYS A 180 -17.99 8.45 -0.95
N ILE A 181 -19.05 7.92 -1.56
CA ILE A 181 -19.38 6.49 -1.54
C ILE A 181 -19.40 5.99 -2.99
N PRO A 182 -18.75 4.88 -3.34
CA PRO A 182 -18.86 4.29 -4.67
C PRO A 182 -20.33 3.92 -5.01
N LEU A 183 -20.73 4.15 -6.27
CA LEU A 183 -22.11 3.90 -6.73
C LEU A 183 -22.46 2.41 -6.87
N THR A 184 -21.46 1.51 -6.89
CA THR A 184 -21.61 0.09 -7.23
C THR A 184 -21.38 -0.84 -6.04
N LEU A 185 -21.87 -2.08 -6.12
CA LEU A 185 -21.39 -3.19 -5.30
C LEU A 185 -19.85 -3.23 -5.41
N ALA A 186 -19.16 -3.31 -4.28
CA ALA A 186 -17.70 -3.33 -4.28
C ALA A 186 -17.22 -4.63 -4.92
N ILE A 187 -16.59 -4.52 -6.09
CA ILE A 187 -15.82 -5.61 -6.67
C ILE A 187 -14.49 -5.63 -5.93
N VAL A 188 -14.18 -6.75 -5.29
CA VAL A 188 -12.95 -6.94 -4.53
C VAL A 188 -12.24 -8.17 -5.08
N SER A 189 -10.94 -8.05 -5.32
CA SER A 189 -10.11 -9.21 -5.62
C SER A 189 -9.89 -10.03 -4.35
N ALA A 190 -10.29 -11.30 -4.37
CA ALA A 190 -10.19 -12.19 -3.21
C ALA A 190 -9.53 -13.52 -3.58
N LEU A 191 -8.72 -14.04 -2.67
CA LEU A 191 -8.17 -15.38 -2.74
C LEU A 191 -9.21 -16.38 -2.24
N ILE A 192 -9.56 -17.36 -3.07
CA ILE A 192 -10.47 -18.44 -2.69
C ILE A 192 -9.68 -19.55 -1.99
N VAL A 193 -10.11 -19.90 -0.78
CA VAL A 193 -9.46 -20.88 0.09
C VAL A 193 -10.46 -21.93 0.58
N GLU A 194 -9.96 -23.09 1.00
CA GLU A 194 -10.77 -24.19 1.53
C GLU A 194 -10.49 -24.41 3.02
N ALA A 195 -11.54 -24.62 3.80
CA ALA A 195 -11.43 -25.13 5.17
C ALA A 195 -12.59 -26.08 5.48
N ALA A 196 -12.27 -27.27 5.97
CA ALA A 196 -13.22 -28.35 6.27
C ALA A 196 -14.16 -28.71 5.10
N GLY A 197 -13.68 -28.61 3.86
CA GLY A 197 -14.46 -28.86 2.63
C GLY A 197 -15.30 -27.68 2.15
N ASP A 198 -15.41 -26.59 2.93
CA ASP A 198 -16.12 -25.38 2.57
C ASP A 198 -15.17 -24.32 1.95
N ARG A 199 -15.69 -23.55 0.99
CA ARG A 199 -14.93 -22.46 0.34
C ARG A 199 -15.19 -21.11 1.02
N PHE A 200 -14.11 -20.34 1.18
CA PHE A 200 -14.11 -19.00 1.74
C PHE A 200 -13.29 -18.05 0.86
N ALA A 201 -13.58 -16.75 0.95
CA ALA A 201 -12.82 -15.71 0.27
C ALA A 201 -12.02 -14.87 1.26
N ILE A 202 -10.74 -14.66 1.02
CA ILE A 202 -9.88 -13.74 1.79
C ILE A 202 -9.53 -12.56 0.89
N PRO A 203 -9.79 -11.29 1.30
CA PRO A 203 -9.43 -10.12 0.50
C PRO A 203 -7.93 -10.12 0.14
N GLN A 204 -7.60 -10.05 -1.14
CA GLN A 204 -6.21 -10.18 -1.61
C GLN A 204 -5.31 -9.08 -1.04
N LEU A 205 -5.84 -7.87 -0.84
CA LEU A 205 -5.13 -6.75 -0.23
C LEU A 205 -4.58 -7.04 1.17
N SER A 206 -5.18 -8.00 1.88
CA SER A 206 -4.70 -8.41 3.21
C SER A 206 -3.68 -9.54 3.16
N VAL A 207 -3.52 -10.19 2.00
CA VAL A 207 -2.62 -11.34 1.82
C VAL A 207 -1.25 -10.83 1.41
N VAL A 208 -0.26 -11.08 2.25
CA VAL A 208 1.15 -10.76 1.99
C VAL A 208 1.78 -11.84 1.13
N GLU A 209 1.64 -13.10 1.55
CA GLU A 209 2.21 -14.25 0.86
C GLU A 209 1.50 -15.56 1.23
N LEU A 210 1.71 -16.60 0.43
CA LEU A 210 1.20 -17.95 0.65
C LEU A 210 2.37 -18.88 0.95
N VAL A 211 2.36 -19.49 2.13
CA VAL A 211 3.40 -20.42 2.56
C VAL A 211 2.81 -21.82 2.65
N ARG A 212 3.51 -22.81 2.08
CA ARG A 212 3.11 -24.21 2.23
C ARG A 212 3.86 -24.84 3.40
N ALA A 213 3.12 -25.29 4.40
CA ALA A 213 3.71 -26.06 5.50
C ALA A 213 4.04 -27.47 5.02
N ARG A 214 5.24 -27.96 5.34
CA ARG A 214 5.63 -29.37 5.15
C ARG A 214 6.38 -29.84 6.40
N ALA A 215 6.15 -31.08 6.83
CA ALA A 215 6.81 -31.70 7.99
C ALA A 215 8.35 -31.62 7.94
N ASN A 216 8.92 -31.76 6.74
CA ASN A 216 10.36 -31.86 6.48
C ASN A 216 10.94 -30.62 5.76
N SER A 217 10.33 -29.44 5.90
CA SER A 217 10.86 -28.19 5.34
C SER A 217 11.23 -27.18 6.43
N GLU A 218 11.93 -26.10 6.03
CA GLU A 218 12.25 -24.96 6.91
C GLU A 218 10.99 -24.24 7.43
N HIS A 219 9.82 -24.48 6.82
CA HIS A 219 8.53 -23.91 7.19
C HIS A 219 7.70 -24.85 8.07
N ARG A 220 8.32 -25.34 9.15
CA ARG A 220 7.65 -26.19 10.13
C ARG A 220 6.80 -25.36 11.09
N ILE A 221 5.58 -25.82 11.35
CA ILE A 221 4.73 -25.27 12.40
C ILE A 221 5.27 -25.72 13.75
N GLU A 222 5.72 -24.78 14.57
CA GLU A 222 6.14 -25.01 15.95
C GLU A 222 4.96 -24.68 16.88
N ARG A 223 4.93 -25.30 18.06
CA ARG A 223 3.99 -24.91 19.12
C ARG A 223 4.77 -24.29 20.26
N ILE A 224 4.42 -23.06 20.60
CA ILE A 224 4.90 -22.40 21.81
C ILE A 224 3.70 -22.29 22.75
N LYS A 225 3.73 -23.06 23.84
CA LYS A 225 2.56 -23.29 24.71
C LYS A 225 1.37 -23.83 23.88
N ASP A 226 0.23 -23.15 23.89
CA ASP A 226 -0.99 -23.51 23.16
C ASP A 226 -1.12 -22.84 21.78
N THR A 227 -0.17 -21.98 21.40
CA THR A 227 -0.22 -21.22 20.14
C THR A 227 0.65 -21.88 19.08
N ALA A 228 0.05 -22.20 17.94
CA ALA A 228 0.80 -22.60 16.75
C ALA A 228 1.51 -21.38 16.17
N VAL A 229 2.80 -21.50 15.88
CA VAL A 229 3.62 -20.43 15.29
C VAL A 229 4.41 -21.00 14.13
N LEU A 230 4.59 -20.19 13.09
CA LEU A 230 5.52 -20.47 12.01
C LEU A 230 6.74 -19.59 12.19
N ARG A 231 7.93 -20.16 12.11
CA ARG A 231 9.15 -19.36 11.98
C ARG A 231 9.32 -18.97 10.53
N LEU A 232 8.97 -17.72 10.21
CA LEU A 232 9.09 -17.16 8.87
C LEU A 232 10.16 -16.07 8.87
N ARG A 233 11.26 -16.30 8.15
CA ARG A 233 12.42 -15.38 8.08
C ARG A 233 12.93 -14.93 9.47
N ASN A 234 13.12 -15.89 10.38
CA ASN A 234 13.52 -15.69 11.78
C ASN A 234 12.57 -14.85 12.65
N LYS A 235 11.36 -14.56 12.17
CA LYS A 235 10.27 -13.99 12.98
C LYS A 235 9.23 -15.07 13.31
N LEU A 236 8.70 -15.02 14.52
CA LEU A 236 7.61 -15.90 14.94
C LEU A 236 6.29 -15.31 14.43
N LEU A 237 5.69 -15.99 13.46
CA LEU A 237 4.38 -15.67 12.92
C LEU A 237 3.32 -16.50 13.64
N PRO A 238 2.38 -15.89 14.39
CA PRO A 238 1.31 -16.63 15.02
C PRO A 238 0.36 -17.22 13.97
N LEU A 239 -0.03 -18.48 14.14
CA LEU A 239 -0.90 -19.21 13.22
C LEU A 239 -2.26 -19.50 13.84
N MET A 240 -3.30 -19.37 13.01
CA MET A 240 -4.68 -19.65 13.36
C MET A 240 -5.26 -20.62 12.33
N HIS A 241 -5.79 -21.77 12.78
CA HIS A 241 -6.49 -22.67 11.87
C HIS A 241 -7.90 -22.13 11.58
N LEU A 242 -8.21 -21.89 10.31
CA LEU A 242 -9.49 -21.30 9.91
C LEU A 242 -10.68 -22.15 10.41
N LYS A 243 -10.60 -23.47 10.27
CA LYS A 243 -11.64 -24.38 10.75
C LYS A 243 -11.88 -24.34 12.27
N LYS A 244 -10.82 -24.15 13.06
CA LYS A 244 -10.94 -24.01 14.52
C LYS A 244 -11.54 -22.67 14.89
N LEU A 245 -11.16 -21.62 14.16
CA LEU A 245 -11.69 -20.28 14.35
C LEU A 245 -13.20 -20.24 14.09
N LEU A 246 -13.63 -20.91 13.02
CA LEU A 246 -15.03 -21.00 12.61
C LEU A 246 -15.82 -22.07 13.35
N ARG A 247 -15.17 -22.92 14.18
CA ARG A 247 -15.77 -24.06 14.90
C ARG A 247 -16.51 -25.02 13.97
N ILE A 248 -15.92 -25.26 12.81
CA ILE A 248 -16.41 -26.18 11.78
C ILE A 248 -15.56 -27.46 11.71
N ASP A 249 -14.73 -27.70 12.72
CA ASP A 249 -13.96 -28.93 12.83
C ASP A 249 -14.86 -30.11 13.21
N ASP A 250 -14.68 -31.22 12.51
CA ASP A 250 -15.42 -32.48 12.69
C ASP A 250 -14.71 -33.44 13.66
N GLY A 251 -13.70 -32.96 14.40
CA GLY A 251 -12.88 -33.76 15.30
C GLY A 251 -11.88 -34.67 14.58
N SER A 252 -11.79 -34.64 13.24
CA SER A 252 -10.74 -35.30 12.50
C SER A 252 -9.41 -34.58 12.75
N SER A 253 -8.40 -35.31 13.22
CA SER A 253 -7.04 -34.78 13.38
C SER A 253 -6.43 -34.59 12.00
N SER A 254 -6.72 -33.47 11.34
CA SER A 254 -5.96 -33.09 10.16
C SER A 254 -4.51 -32.86 10.58
N ASP A 255 -3.59 -33.52 9.91
CA ASP A 255 -2.17 -33.27 10.09
C ASP A 255 -1.89 -31.77 9.93
N PRO A 256 -1.33 -31.08 10.95
CA PRO A 256 -0.83 -29.72 10.80
C PRO A 256 0.25 -29.62 9.70
N GLU A 257 0.76 -30.76 9.25
CA GLU A 257 2.00 -30.90 8.50
C GLU A 257 1.86 -30.71 6.98
N ASN A 258 0.64 -30.56 6.43
CA ASN A 258 0.42 -30.43 4.97
C ASN A 258 -0.56 -29.30 4.54
N GLY A 259 -0.81 -28.33 5.41
CA GLY A 259 -1.72 -27.20 5.12
C GLY A 259 -1.07 -26.05 4.36
N PHE A 260 -1.91 -25.16 3.82
CA PHE A 260 -1.48 -23.86 3.30
C PHE A 260 -1.64 -22.80 4.38
N ILE A 261 -0.70 -21.85 4.43
CA ILE A 261 -0.70 -20.74 5.36
C ILE A 261 -0.83 -19.47 4.54
N VAL A 262 -1.95 -18.77 4.71
CA VAL A 262 -2.16 -17.44 4.16
C VAL A 262 -1.59 -16.44 5.15
N VAL A 263 -0.47 -15.82 4.81
CA VAL A 263 0.13 -14.77 5.65
C VAL A 263 -0.65 -13.49 5.40
N THR A 264 -1.31 -13.01 6.46
CA THR A 264 -2.15 -11.82 6.40
C THR A 264 -1.59 -10.68 7.23
N GLN A 265 -1.68 -9.47 6.71
CA GLN A 265 -1.30 -8.24 7.41
C GLN A 265 -2.50 -7.30 7.57
N VAL A 266 -2.67 -6.82 8.79
CA VAL A 266 -3.72 -5.87 9.18
C VAL A 266 -3.08 -4.79 10.02
N GLY A 267 -2.93 -3.58 9.45
CA GLY A 267 -2.18 -2.51 10.10
C GLY A 267 -0.73 -2.93 10.40
N SER A 268 -0.35 -2.91 11.69
CA SER A 268 0.95 -3.36 12.18
C SER A 268 1.00 -4.85 12.57
N GLN A 269 -0.14 -5.55 12.56
CA GLN A 269 -0.22 -6.94 12.97
C GLN A 269 -0.08 -7.87 11.76
N THR A 270 0.78 -8.89 11.89
CA THR A 270 0.97 -9.94 10.88
C THR A 270 0.71 -11.30 11.53
N PHE A 271 -0.13 -12.12 10.91
CA PHE A 271 -0.47 -13.46 11.39
C PHE A 271 -0.76 -14.39 10.20
N GLY A 272 -0.66 -15.70 10.41
CA GLY A 272 -0.96 -16.70 9.41
C GLY A 272 -2.31 -17.36 9.64
N ILE A 273 -3.08 -17.56 8.56
CA ILE A 273 -4.31 -18.33 8.56
C ILE A 273 -4.03 -19.68 7.89
N VAL A 274 -4.12 -20.76 8.66
CA VAL A 274 -3.95 -22.12 8.16
C VAL A 274 -5.26 -22.59 7.54
N VAL A 275 -5.19 -22.95 6.26
CA VAL A 275 -6.29 -23.44 5.43
C VAL A 275 -5.94 -24.79 4.82
N ASP A 276 -6.95 -25.58 4.48
CA ASP A 276 -6.75 -26.93 3.94
C ASP A 276 -6.36 -26.88 2.46
N GLY A 277 -6.85 -25.88 1.72
CA GLY A 277 -6.55 -25.68 0.30
C GLY A 277 -6.55 -24.21 -0.09
N VAL A 278 -5.82 -23.89 -1.17
CA VAL A 278 -5.83 -22.58 -1.81
C VAL A 278 -6.13 -22.80 -3.29
N PHE A 279 -7.09 -22.05 -3.81
CA PHE A 279 -7.48 -22.08 -5.21
C PHE A 279 -6.82 -20.91 -5.95
N HIS A 280 -7.62 -20.14 -6.68
CA HIS A 280 -7.19 -18.99 -7.45
C HIS A 280 -7.75 -17.70 -6.84
N THR A 281 -7.33 -16.58 -7.40
CA THR A 281 -7.90 -15.27 -7.09
C THR A 281 -9.04 -14.98 -8.04
N GLU A 282 -10.16 -14.49 -7.51
CA GLU A 282 -11.36 -14.14 -8.27
C GLU A 282 -11.84 -12.73 -7.88
N GLU A 283 -12.33 -11.97 -8.86
CA GLU A 283 -13.01 -10.70 -8.59
C GLU A 283 -14.43 -10.98 -8.14
N ILE A 284 -14.70 -10.73 -6.85
CA ILE A 284 -15.97 -11.05 -6.24
C ILE A 284 -16.78 -9.81 -5.95
N VAL A 285 -18.09 -9.92 -6.15
CA VAL A 285 -19.03 -8.86 -5.79
C VAL A 285 -19.41 -9.02 -4.33
N VAL A 286 -19.01 -8.07 -3.49
CA VAL A 286 -19.27 -8.14 -2.05
C VAL A 286 -20.74 -7.83 -1.78
N LYS A 287 -21.48 -8.85 -1.35
CA LYS A 287 -22.81 -8.70 -0.77
C LYS A 287 -22.66 -8.59 0.74
N PRO A 288 -23.13 -7.51 1.34
CA PRO A 288 -22.92 -7.35 2.77
C PRO A 288 -23.73 -8.36 3.61
N MET A 289 -23.36 -8.52 4.88
CA MET A 289 -24.08 -9.41 5.81
C MET A 289 -25.45 -8.88 6.25
N SER A 290 -26.40 -9.80 6.40
CA SER A 290 -27.71 -9.51 6.98
C SER A 290 -27.58 -9.05 8.42
N THR A 291 -28.47 -8.16 8.88
CA THR A 291 -28.43 -7.59 10.24
C THR A 291 -28.46 -8.64 11.36
N LYS A 292 -29.03 -9.83 11.09
CA LYS A 292 -29.04 -10.94 12.05
C LYS A 292 -27.67 -11.62 12.21
N LEU A 293 -26.80 -11.54 11.20
CA LEU A 293 -25.49 -12.19 11.17
C LEU A 293 -24.32 -11.23 11.41
N ARG A 294 -24.58 -9.92 11.49
CA ARG A 294 -23.54 -8.88 11.71
C ARG A 294 -22.75 -9.00 13.01
N HIS A 295 -23.24 -9.77 13.98
CA HIS A 295 -22.52 -10.04 15.24
C HIS A 295 -21.38 -11.05 15.07
N ILE A 296 -21.24 -11.66 13.89
CA ILE A 296 -20.18 -12.59 13.57
C ILE A 296 -19.04 -11.79 12.93
N ASP A 297 -18.15 -11.28 13.77
CA ASP A 297 -17.05 -10.39 13.35
C ASP A 297 -16.02 -11.07 12.43
N MET A 298 -16.10 -12.38 12.24
CA MET A 298 -15.19 -13.16 11.39
C MET A 298 -15.40 -12.93 9.89
N PHE A 299 -16.52 -12.31 9.49
CA PHE A 299 -16.88 -12.15 8.09
C PHE A 299 -17.21 -10.70 7.74
N SER A 300 -16.67 -10.22 6.63
CA SER A 300 -16.95 -8.88 6.07
C SER A 300 -18.19 -8.88 5.15
N GLY A 301 -18.54 -10.04 4.61
CA GLY A 301 -19.63 -10.18 3.66
C GLY A 301 -19.83 -11.61 3.17
N ASN A 302 -20.65 -11.75 2.14
CA ASN A 302 -20.79 -12.95 1.34
C ASN A 302 -20.67 -12.59 -0.14
N THR A 303 -20.46 -13.59 -0.97
CA THR A 303 -20.52 -13.44 -2.43
C THR A 303 -21.10 -14.69 -3.06
N ILE A 304 -21.40 -14.60 -4.35
CA ILE A 304 -21.85 -15.73 -5.17
C ILE A 304 -20.78 -15.91 -6.25
N LEU A 305 -20.15 -17.08 -6.27
CA LEU A 305 -19.17 -17.45 -7.29
C LEU A 305 -19.84 -17.74 -8.64
N GLY A 306 -19.05 -17.83 -9.72
CA GLY A 306 -19.56 -18.16 -11.06
C GLY A 306 -20.30 -19.51 -11.16
N ASP A 307 -20.03 -20.45 -10.27
CA ASP A 307 -20.72 -21.75 -10.15
C ASP A 307 -22.03 -21.67 -9.34
N GLY A 308 -22.40 -20.49 -8.85
CA GLY A 308 -23.57 -20.25 -8.03
C GLY A 308 -23.39 -20.55 -6.55
N ALA A 309 -22.21 -21.03 -6.11
CA ALA A 309 -21.93 -21.28 -4.71
C ALA A 309 -21.90 -19.96 -3.93
N VAL A 310 -22.57 -19.95 -2.77
CA VAL A 310 -22.53 -18.83 -1.84
C VAL A 310 -21.39 -19.06 -0.87
N ILE A 311 -20.41 -18.17 -0.87
CA ILE A 311 -19.25 -18.26 0.02
C ILE A 311 -19.16 -17.03 0.91
N MET A 312 -18.55 -17.21 2.08
CA MET A 312 -18.34 -16.14 3.04
C MET A 312 -16.99 -15.47 2.82
N ILE A 313 -16.95 -14.15 2.97
CA ILE A 313 -15.72 -13.34 2.86
C ILE A 313 -15.18 -13.13 4.27
N ILE A 314 -13.99 -13.64 4.52
CA ILE A 314 -13.27 -13.50 5.79
C ILE A 314 -12.95 -12.02 6.04
N ASP A 315 -13.11 -11.55 7.28
CA ASP A 315 -12.59 -10.26 7.74
C ASP A 315 -11.28 -10.47 8.52
N PRO A 316 -10.11 -10.16 7.94
CA PRO A 316 -8.82 -10.23 8.63
C PRO A 316 -8.79 -9.41 9.92
N ASN A 317 -9.53 -8.30 10.01
CA ASN A 317 -9.59 -7.49 11.24
C ASN A 317 -10.32 -8.23 12.37
N GLY A 318 -11.41 -8.93 12.03
CA GLY A 318 -12.14 -9.79 12.96
C GLY A 318 -11.27 -10.91 13.52
N ILE A 319 -10.49 -11.55 12.63
CA ILE A 319 -9.52 -12.58 13.03
C ILE A 319 -8.44 -12.01 13.95
N ALA A 320 -7.88 -10.84 13.62
CA ALA A 320 -6.87 -10.16 14.43
C ALA A 320 -7.39 -9.79 15.84
N LYS A 321 -8.64 -9.34 15.95
CA LYS A 321 -9.28 -9.08 17.25
C LYS A 321 -9.41 -10.34 18.11
N ALA A 322 -9.78 -11.47 17.50
CA ALA A 322 -9.84 -12.75 18.18
C ALA A 322 -8.46 -13.23 18.65
N LEU A 323 -7.40 -12.90 17.91
CA LEU A 323 -6.00 -13.13 18.29
C LEU A 323 -5.59 -12.30 19.52
N GLY A 324 -5.95 -11.01 19.54
CA GLY A 324 -5.67 -10.08 20.63
C GLY A 324 -6.37 -10.45 21.95
N ALA A 325 -7.64 -10.88 21.87
CA ALA A 325 -8.40 -11.33 23.05
C ALA A 325 -7.85 -12.62 23.68
N SER A 326 -7.19 -13.47 22.87
CA SER A 326 -6.58 -14.73 23.33
C SER A 326 -5.16 -14.54 23.87
N SER A 327 -4.55 -13.36 23.72
CA SER A 327 -3.14 -13.08 24.00
C SER A 327 -2.86 -12.25 25.26
N ALA A 328 -3.85 -12.03 26.13
CA ALA A 328 -3.65 -11.32 27.41
C ALA A 328 -2.66 -12.05 28.38
N ALA A 329 -2.15 -13.23 28.03
CA ALA A 329 -1.16 -13.99 28.80
C ALA A 329 0.22 -14.13 28.10
N SER A 330 0.47 -13.39 27.01
CA SER A 330 1.63 -13.65 26.12
C SER A 330 2.60 -12.48 25.93
N HIS A 331 2.40 -11.34 26.59
CA HIS A 331 3.24 -10.15 26.41
C HIS A 331 4.66 -10.25 27.01
N GLU A 332 5.03 -11.35 27.66
CA GLU A 332 6.36 -11.49 28.30
C GLU A 332 7.47 -12.06 27.40
N ILE A 333 7.19 -12.49 26.16
CA ILE A 333 8.23 -13.13 25.31
C ILE A 333 8.89 -12.13 24.32
N THR A 334 8.25 -10.98 24.07
CA THR A 334 8.72 -10.02 23.05
C THR A 334 9.77 -9.02 23.55
N ASP A 335 9.85 -8.75 24.86
CA ASP A 335 10.66 -7.63 25.38
C ASP A 335 12.08 -8.02 25.86
N GLU A 336 12.41 -9.30 26.05
CA GLU A 336 13.76 -9.69 26.52
C GLU A 336 14.79 -9.91 25.40
N ASN A 337 14.38 -10.05 24.13
CA ASN A 337 15.32 -10.28 23.02
C ASN A 337 15.58 -9.04 22.14
N ALA A 338 14.90 -7.92 22.37
CA ALA A 338 15.07 -6.71 21.59
C ALA A 338 16.37 -5.93 21.90
N SER A 339 17.12 -6.32 22.94
CA SER A 339 18.31 -5.61 23.42
C SER A 339 19.65 -6.29 23.12
N LEU A 340 19.69 -7.40 22.36
CA LEU A 340 20.94 -8.17 22.15
C LEU A 340 21.40 -8.39 20.71
N HIS A 341 20.72 -7.84 19.69
CA HIS A 341 21.18 -7.95 18.29
C HIS A 341 21.32 -6.60 17.60
N SER A 342 22.26 -5.79 18.09
CA SER A 342 23.03 -4.85 17.27
C SER A 342 24.18 -5.63 16.61
N GLY A 343 23.91 -6.26 15.48
CA GLY A 343 24.91 -6.95 14.67
C GLY A 343 24.49 -7.02 13.21
N SER A 344 25.29 -6.38 12.35
CA SER A 344 25.25 -6.43 10.88
C SER A 344 24.76 -7.77 10.31
N GLY A 345 23.64 -7.76 9.58
CA GLY A 345 23.10 -8.94 8.91
C GLY A 345 22.54 -8.57 7.54
N GLU A 346 23.32 -8.86 6.49
CA GLU A 346 22.96 -8.67 5.08
C GLU A 346 21.67 -9.41 4.71
N GLN A 347 20.80 -8.71 3.96
CA GLN A 347 19.41 -9.08 3.66
C GLN A 347 19.30 -10.09 2.51
N LEU A 348 18.37 -11.06 2.63
CA LEU A 348 18.10 -12.11 1.62
C LEU A 348 17.19 -11.57 0.50
N THR A 349 17.43 -11.99 -0.74
CA THR A 349 16.62 -11.63 -1.93
C THR A 349 15.87 -12.86 -2.45
N SER A 350 14.58 -12.71 -2.74
CA SER A 350 13.80 -13.77 -3.41
C SER A 350 14.12 -13.80 -4.91
N LEU A 351 14.66 -14.93 -5.37
CA LEU A 351 15.11 -15.17 -6.73
C LEU A 351 14.28 -16.28 -7.36
N LEU A 352 13.77 -16.07 -8.55
CA LEU A 352 13.19 -17.11 -9.39
C LEU A 352 14.31 -17.78 -10.18
N VAL A 353 14.48 -19.08 -9.99
CA VAL A 353 15.47 -19.92 -10.68
C VAL A 353 14.78 -20.70 -11.80
N PHE A 354 15.38 -20.69 -12.99
CA PHE A 354 14.83 -21.29 -14.21
C PHE A 354 15.95 -21.79 -15.13
N ARG A 355 15.62 -22.56 -16.16
CA ARG A 355 16.55 -22.88 -17.26
C ARG A 355 16.13 -22.19 -18.54
N ALA A 356 17.13 -21.73 -19.29
CA ALA A 356 16.93 -21.15 -20.60
C ALA A 356 18.19 -21.35 -21.45
N GLY A 357 18.02 -22.06 -22.58
CA GLY A 357 19.01 -22.24 -23.65
C GLY A 357 20.24 -23.06 -23.26
N SER A 358 20.31 -23.54 -22.02
CA SER A 358 21.47 -24.24 -21.47
C SER A 358 21.09 -25.05 -20.24
N THR A 359 21.95 -26.00 -19.88
CA THR A 359 21.83 -26.79 -18.64
C THR A 359 22.34 -26.05 -17.39
N GLN A 360 22.71 -24.78 -17.50
CA GLN A 360 23.06 -23.97 -16.34
C GLN A 360 21.81 -23.25 -15.81
N PRO A 361 21.54 -23.30 -14.49
CA PRO A 361 20.44 -22.57 -13.91
C PRO A 361 20.67 -21.07 -14.06
N LYS A 362 19.59 -20.36 -14.31
CA LYS A 362 19.52 -18.91 -14.40
C LYS A 362 18.59 -18.38 -13.32
N ALA A 363 18.81 -17.16 -12.86
CA ALA A 363 18.00 -16.54 -11.82
C ALA A 363 17.62 -15.10 -12.18
N VAL A 364 16.43 -14.69 -11.75
CA VAL A 364 15.96 -13.31 -11.81
C VAL A 364 15.30 -12.94 -10.48
N PRO A 365 15.49 -11.72 -9.93
CA PRO A 365 14.74 -11.28 -8.77
C PRO A 365 13.24 -11.37 -9.00
N LEU A 366 12.53 -12.03 -8.09
CA LEU A 366 11.10 -12.29 -8.24
C LEU A 366 10.29 -11.00 -8.33
N GLY A 367 10.71 -9.94 -7.63
CA GLY A 367 10.06 -8.63 -7.69
C GLY A 367 10.10 -7.95 -9.08
N LEU A 368 10.92 -8.43 -10.01
CA LEU A 368 10.92 -7.97 -11.40
C LEU A 368 9.92 -8.74 -12.27
N VAL A 369 9.49 -9.92 -11.82
CA VAL A 369 8.56 -10.78 -12.56
C VAL A 369 7.15 -10.44 -12.11
N THR A 370 6.35 -9.90 -13.03
CA THR A 370 4.94 -9.57 -12.75
C THR A 370 4.06 -10.81 -12.76
N ARG A 371 4.41 -11.81 -13.58
CA ARG A 371 3.68 -13.07 -13.66
C ARG A 371 4.52 -14.21 -14.24
N LEU A 372 4.15 -15.43 -13.89
CA LEU A 372 4.58 -16.66 -14.55
C LEU A 372 3.39 -17.17 -15.36
N GLU A 373 3.57 -17.37 -16.66
CA GLU A 373 2.53 -17.88 -17.55
C GLU A 373 2.99 -19.17 -18.23
N GLU A 374 2.08 -20.12 -18.37
CA GLU A 374 2.27 -21.29 -19.21
C GLU A 374 1.36 -21.16 -20.43
N ILE A 375 1.95 -20.82 -21.58
CA ILE A 375 1.22 -20.54 -22.81
C ILE A 375 1.30 -21.76 -23.71
N ALA A 376 0.15 -22.23 -24.20
CA ALA A 376 0.12 -23.30 -25.18
C ALA A 376 0.90 -22.89 -26.44
N ALA A 377 1.82 -23.73 -26.89
CA ALA A 377 2.71 -23.46 -28.01
C ALA A 377 1.99 -23.07 -29.30
N ASP A 378 0.78 -23.58 -29.50
CA ASP A 378 -0.10 -23.28 -30.64
C ASP A 378 -0.70 -21.87 -30.61
N LYS A 379 -0.69 -21.19 -29.46
CA LYS A 379 -1.11 -19.78 -29.30
C LYS A 379 0.02 -18.79 -29.54
N ILE A 380 1.24 -19.28 -29.75
CA ILE A 380 2.40 -18.43 -30.02
C ILE A 380 2.52 -18.26 -31.53
N GLU A 381 2.34 -17.03 -32.00
CA GLU A 381 2.35 -16.68 -33.41
C GLU A 381 3.65 -15.97 -33.79
N LEU A 382 4.18 -16.27 -34.98
CA LEU A 382 5.34 -15.56 -35.53
C LEU A 382 4.85 -14.46 -36.49
N SER A 383 5.04 -13.20 -36.09
CA SER A 383 4.65 -12.02 -36.87
C SER A 383 5.80 -11.03 -36.98
N ASN A 384 6.12 -10.57 -38.20
CA ASN A 384 7.23 -9.64 -38.49
C ASN A 384 8.60 -10.09 -37.90
N GLY A 385 8.85 -11.39 -37.88
CA GLY A 385 10.10 -11.95 -37.32
C GLY A 385 10.17 -11.94 -35.79
N ARG A 386 9.06 -11.69 -35.10
CA ARG A 386 8.94 -11.78 -33.64
C ARG A 386 7.86 -12.76 -33.23
N TYR A 387 8.13 -13.51 -32.18
CA TYR A 387 7.11 -14.31 -31.53
C TYR A 387 6.19 -13.40 -30.71
N MET A 388 4.89 -13.62 -30.80
CA MET A 388 3.86 -12.86 -30.12
C MET A 388 2.79 -13.80 -29.60
N VAL A 389 2.10 -13.36 -28.55
CA VAL A 389 0.91 -14.04 -28.04
C VAL A 389 -0.17 -13.01 -27.72
N GLN A 390 -1.43 -13.36 -27.97
CA GLN A 390 -2.55 -12.57 -27.50
C GLN A 390 -2.72 -12.75 -25.98
N TYR A 391 -2.48 -11.70 -25.23
CA TYR A 391 -2.54 -11.67 -23.77
C TYR A 391 -3.47 -10.55 -23.31
N ARG A 392 -4.60 -10.91 -22.67
CA ARG A 392 -5.58 -9.97 -22.08
C ARG A 392 -5.95 -8.78 -23.00
N GLU A 393 -6.43 -9.11 -24.19
CA GLU A 393 -6.83 -8.19 -25.27
C GLU A 393 -5.71 -7.36 -25.91
N GLN A 394 -4.45 -7.61 -25.58
CA GLN A 394 -3.29 -6.96 -26.18
C GLN A 394 -2.30 -7.99 -26.76
N LEU A 395 -1.48 -7.58 -27.71
CA LEU A 395 -0.39 -8.41 -28.23
C LEU A 395 0.83 -8.26 -27.33
N MET A 396 1.29 -9.37 -26.75
CA MET A 396 2.51 -9.42 -25.94
C MET A 396 3.66 -9.99 -26.78
N PRO A 397 4.74 -9.24 -27.04
CA PRO A 397 5.92 -9.78 -27.68
C PRO A 397 6.65 -10.76 -26.76
N LEU A 398 7.15 -11.84 -27.36
CA LEU A 398 7.97 -12.85 -26.71
C LEU A 398 9.43 -12.69 -27.14
N VAL A 399 10.32 -12.59 -26.17
CA VAL A 399 11.78 -12.51 -26.35
C VAL A 399 12.39 -13.85 -26.01
N GLN A 400 13.35 -14.29 -26.82
CA GLN A 400 14.11 -15.51 -26.59
C GLN A 400 15.51 -15.15 -26.10
N MET A 401 16.04 -15.96 -25.19
CA MET A 401 17.47 -15.96 -24.88
C MET A 401 18.23 -16.78 -25.94
N GLU A 402 19.52 -16.54 -26.08
CA GLU A 402 20.37 -17.34 -26.96
C GLU A 402 20.29 -18.83 -26.57
N GLY A 403 20.01 -19.69 -27.55
CA GLY A 403 19.82 -21.13 -27.35
C GLY A 403 18.41 -21.57 -26.92
N VAL A 404 17.49 -20.65 -26.61
CA VAL A 404 16.08 -20.98 -26.29
C VAL A 404 15.26 -21.07 -27.57
N ASN A 405 14.61 -22.21 -27.79
CA ASN A 405 13.63 -22.38 -28.86
C ASN A 405 12.22 -22.29 -28.30
N VAL A 406 11.33 -21.56 -28.99
CA VAL A 406 9.89 -21.65 -28.70
C VAL A 406 9.42 -23.05 -29.05
N GLY A 407 8.79 -23.72 -28.09
CA GLY A 407 8.22 -25.05 -28.24
C GLY A 407 7.19 -25.07 -29.37
N THR A 408 7.16 -26.19 -30.10
CA THR A 408 6.21 -26.42 -31.21
C THR A 408 4.96 -27.19 -30.77
N SER A 409 4.93 -27.70 -29.52
CA SER A 409 3.80 -28.40 -28.91
C SER A 409 3.92 -28.35 -27.39
N GLY A 410 2.80 -28.48 -26.68
CA GLY A 410 2.77 -28.45 -25.21
C GLY A 410 2.65 -27.04 -24.63
N ALA A 411 2.96 -26.89 -23.34
CA ALA A 411 2.96 -25.62 -22.63
C ALA A 411 4.37 -25.02 -22.60
N GLN A 412 4.49 -23.76 -23.01
CA GLN A 412 5.71 -22.98 -22.97
C GLN A 412 5.70 -22.07 -21.72
N PRO A 413 6.62 -22.26 -20.76
CA PRO A 413 6.74 -21.35 -19.64
C PRO A 413 7.35 -20.01 -20.09
N ILE A 414 6.74 -18.92 -19.62
CA ILE A 414 7.06 -17.54 -19.99
C ILE A 414 7.08 -16.68 -18.72
N LEU A 415 8.18 -15.94 -18.54
CA LEU A 415 8.30 -14.93 -17.50
C LEU A 415 7.74 -13.62 -18.03
N VAL A 416 6.68 -13.10 -17.40
CA VAL A 416 6.05 -11.85 -17.82
C VAL A 416 6.60 -10.67 -17.02
N PHE A 417 7.12 -9.71 -17.76
CA PHE A 417 7.55 -8.41 -17.26
C PHE A 417 6.55 -7.37 -17.77
N ALA A 418 6.02 -6.52 -16.89
CA ALA A 418 5.10 -5.46 -17.28
C ALA A 418 5.51 -4.11 -16.69
N ASP A 419 5.35 -3.06 -17.49
CA ASP A 419 5.60 -1.66 -17.11
C ASP A 419 4.62 -0.74 -17.87
N ASP A 420 3.96 0.17 -17.15
CA ASP A 420 3.03 1.19 -17.66
C ASP A 420 2.09 0.71 -18.80
N GLY A 421 1.39 -0.41 -18.58
CA GLY A 421 0.42 -0.97 -19.51
C GLY A 421 1.02 -1.70 -20.72
N ARG A 422 2.33 -1.98 -20.74
CA ARG A 422 2.98 -2.84 -21.75
C ARG A 422 3.59 -4.07 -21.09
N ALA A 423 3.34 -5.24 -21.66
CA ALA A 423 3.85 -6.51 -21.17
C ALA A 423 4.82 -7.13 -22.18
N MET A 424 5.83 -7.84 -21.69
CA MET A 424 6.77 -8.64 -22.46
C MET A 424 6.93 -10.00 -21.80
N GLY A 425 6.97 -11.06 -22.61
CA GLY A 425 7.28 -12.40 -22.14
C GLY A 425 8.72 -12.79 -22.48
N LEU A 426 9.49 -13.24 -21.49
CA LEU A 426 10.76 -13.94 -21.73
C LEU A 426 10.48 -15.44 -21.78
N VAL A 427 10.79 -16.06 -22.91
CA VAL A 427 10.63 -17.50 -23.11
C VAL A 427 11.75 -18.23 -22.36
N VAL A 428 11.38 -19.22 -21.55
CA VAL A 428 12.31 -20.05 -20.77
C VAL A 428 11.99 -21.53 -21.00
N ASP A 429 12.95 -22.43 -20.78
CA ASP A 429 12.75 -23.87 -21.00
C ASP A 429 11.91 -24.49 -19.87
N GLU A 430 12.25 -24.16 -18.62
CA GLU A 430 11.53 -24.62 -17.44
C GLU A 430 11.75 -23.68 -16.25
N ILE A 431 10.75 -23.58 -15.37
CA ILE A 431 10.90 -22.96 -14.05
C ILE A 431 11.38 -24.02 -13.07
N ILE A 432 12.49 -23.76 -12.38
CA ILE A 432 13.06 -24.71 -11.41
C ILE A 432 12.42 -24.48 -10.04
N ASP A 433 12.58 -23.29 -9.46
CA ASP A 433 12.15 -22.99 -8.09
C ASP A 433 12.20 -21.48 -7.79
N ILE A 434 11.59 -21.06 -6.68
CA ILE A 434 11.81 -19.73 -6.09
C ILE A 434 12.61 -19.93 -4.81
N VAL A 435 13.71 -19.19 -4.67
CA VAL A 435 14.68 -19.39 -3.59
C VAL A 435 14.99 -18.05 -2.92
N GLU A 436 15.15 -18.06 -1.60
CA GLU A 436 15.61 -16.88 -0.85
C GLU A 436 17.09 -17.06 -0.54
N GLU A 437 17.94 -16.36 -1.29
CA GLU A 437 19.39 -16.47 -1.18
C GLU A 437 20.00 -15.07 -1.08
N ARG A 438 21.23 -15.02 -0.55
CA ARG A 438 22.02 -13.79 -0.62
C ARG A 438 22.48 -13.62 -2.06
N LEU A 439 22.00 -12.58 -2.73
CA LEU A 439 22.45 -12.27 -4.09
C LEU A 439 23.83 -11.60 -4.02
N HIS A 440 24.86 -12.42 -3.80
CA HIS A 440 26.25 -11.99 -3.91
C HIS A 440 26.78 -12.43 -5.28
N ILE A 441 26.90 -11.47 -6.20
CA ILE A 441 27.40 -11.74 -7.56
C ILE A 441 28.92 -11.85 -7.49
N GLU A 442 29.43 -13.07 -7.60
CA GLU A 442 30.85 -13.36 -7.43
C GLU A 442 31.67 -13.03 -8.69
N VAL A 443 31.04 -13.08 -9.87
CA VAL A 443 31.70 -12.85 -11.16
C VAL A 443 30.82 -11.96 -12.04
N ALA A 444 31.36 -10.84 -12.50
CA ALA A 444 30.69 -9.98 -13.48
C ALA A 444 30.54 -10.71 -14.82
N GLY A 445 29.33 -10.70 -15.39
CA GLY A 445 29.01 -11.45 -16.61
C GLY A 445 29.78 -10.93 -17.83
N ALA A 446 30.36 -11.84 -18.62
CA ALA A 446 30.96 -11.52 -19.92
C ALA A 446 30.00 -11.73 -21.11
N GLY A 447 28.84 -12.38 -20.88
CA GLY A 447 27.85 -12.72 -21.89
C GLY A 447 26.76 -11.64 -22.08
N GLN A 448 26.24 -11.51 -23.30
CA GLN A 448 25.11 -10.62 -23.58
C GLN A 448 23.86 -11.08 -22.81
N GLY A 449 23.20 -10.19 -22.05
CA GLY A 449 22.01 -10.50 -21.28
C GLY A 449 22.22 -11.18 -19.93
N ILE A 450 23.48 -11.37 -19.49
CA ILE A 450 23.83 -11.94 -18.19
C ILE A 450 24.48 -10.86 -17.33
N LEU A 451 23.91 -10.59 -16.16
CA LEU A 451 24.39 -9.59 -15.21
C LEU A 451 25.61 -10.11 -14.43
N GLY A 452 25.65 -11.41 -14.14
CA GLY A 452 26.78 -12.09 -13.52
C GLY A 452 26.43 -13.49 -13.03
N SER A 453 27.30 -14.10 -12.23
CA SER A 453 27.05 -15.41 -11.61
C SER A 453 27.01 -15.27 -10.08
N ALA A 454 26.02 -15.92 -9.47
CA ALA A 454 25.86 -16.00 -8.03
C ALA A 454 25.77 -17.47 -7.61
N VAL A 455 26.19 -17.79 -6.39
CA VAL A 455 26.01 -19.12 -5.80
C VAL A 455 24.63 -19.16 -5.14
N ILE A 456 23.74 -20.00 -5.68
CA ILE A 456 22.36 -20.15 -5.24
C ILE A 456 22.15 -21.63 -4.94
N LYS A 457 21.72 -21.99 -3.71
CA LYS A 457 21.65 -23.39 -3.24
C LYS A 457 22.95 -24.18 -3.44
N GLY A 458 24.11 -23.52 -3.31
CA GLY A 458 25.43 -24.13 -3.52
C GLY A 458 25.75 -24.45 -4.99
N GLN A 459 24.98 -23.94 -5.95
CA GLN A 459 25.21 -24.10 -7.39
C GLN A 459 25.48 -22.74 -8.05
N ALA A 460 26.44 -22.71 -8.97
CA ALA A 460 26.71 -21.54 -9.80
C ALA A 460 25.49 -21.27 -10.71
N THR A 461 24.88 -20.10 -10.54
CA THR A 461 23.64 -19.70 -11.20
C THR A 461 23.82 -18.34 -11.87
N GLU A 462 23.45 -18.24 -13.14
CA GLU A 462 23.59 -17.00 -13.91
C GLU A 462 22.43 -16.04 -13.62
N VAL A 463 22.73 -14.82 -13.18
CA VAL A 463 21.74 -13.78 -12.90
C VAL A 463 21.45 -13.01 -14.18
N ILE A 464 20.17 -12.93 -14.57
CA ILE A 464 19.74 -12.34 -15.84
C ILE A 464 19.63 -10.82 -15.75
N ASP A 465 20.13 -10.12 -16.78
CA ASP A 465 19.92 -8.68 -16.95
C ASP A 465 18.62 -8.42 -17.72
N VAL A 466 17.52 -8.19 -17.00
CA VAL A 466 16.21 -7.85 -17.58
C VAL A 466 16.28 -6.58 -18.43
N GLY A 467 17.19 -5.64 -18.11
CA GLY A 467 17.40 -4.40 -18.85
C GLY A 467 17.93 -4.62 -20.28
N HIS A 468 18.57 -5.75 -20.54
CA HIS A 468 19.02 -6.15 -21.87
C HIS A 468 17.86 -6.62 -22.78
N PHE A 469 16.89 -7.35 -22.23
CA PHE A 469 15.80 -7.97 -23.00
C PHE A 469 14.63 -7.02 -23.29
N LEU A 470 14.42 -6.02 -22.43
CA LEU A 470 13.35 -5.02 -22.58
C LEU A 470 13.41 -4.26 -23.93
N PRO A 471 14.56 -3.74 -24.39
CA PRO A 471 14.67 -3.07 -25.70
C PRO A 471 14.45 -4.00 -26.91
N MET A 472 14.67 -5.31 -26.77
CA MET A 472 14.52 -6.27 -27.88
C MET A 472 13.06 -6.54 -28.24
N ALA A 473 12.16 -6.45 -27.26
CA ALA A 473 10.73 -6.68 -27.43
C ALA A 473 10.03 -5.52 -28.16
N PHE A 474 10.55 -4.31 -27.99
CA PHE A 474 9.93 -3.08 -28.49
C PHE A 474 10.96 -2.23 -29.28
N SER A 475 11.28 -2.62 -30.51
CA SER A 475 12.05 -1.74 -31.41
C SER A 475 11.42 -0.34 -31.56
N ASP A 476 10.10 -0.25 -31.45
CA ASP A 476 9.33 1.00 -31.55
C ASP A 476 9.15 1.74 -30.22
N TRP A 477 9.73 1.26 -29.11
CA TRP A 477 9.82 2.06 -27.88
C TRP A 477 10.66 3.33 -28.09
N PHE A 478 11.61 3.28 -29.03
CA PHE A 478 12.50 4.40 -29.36
C PHE A 478 12.27 5.03 -30.75
N THR A 479 11.43 4.44 -31.63
CA THR A 479 11.18 4.97 -32.98
C THR A 479 9.77 5.56 -33.17
N ARG A 480 9.53 6.70 -32.52
CA ARG A 480 8.76 7.91 -32.94
C ARG A 480 8.20 8.56 -31.68
N LYS A 481 8.84 9.59 -31.11
CA LYS A 481 9.06 10.91 -31.71
C LYS A 481 10.53 11.29 -31.60
N GLU A 482 11.03 11.94 -32.65
CA GLU A 482 12.28 12.69 -32.62
C GLU A 482 12.34 13.62 -31.40
N MET A 483 13.00 13.18 -30.34
CA MET A 483 13.68 14.08 -29.42
C MET A 483 15.15 13.81 -29.64
N ARG A 484 15.74 14.60 -30.54
CA ARG A 484 17.16 14.93 -30.44
C ARG A 484 17.45 15.18 -28.95
N PRO A 485 18.59 14.74 -28.38
CA PRO A 485 18.97 15.16 -27.05
C PRO A 485 18.86 16.68 -27.04
N SER A 486 17.85 17.21 -26.35
CA SER A 486 17.74 18.65 -26.17
C SER A 486 19.02 19.03 -25.43
N ALA A 487 19.57 20.20 -25.76
CA ALA A 487 20.78 20.71 -25.14
C ALA A 487 20.62 21.00 -23.62
N GLY A 488 19.65 20.39 -22.94
CA GLY A 488 19.30 20.55 -21.53
C GLY A 488 18.85 19.25 -20.86
N ALA A 489 19.36 18.07 -21.27
CA ALA A 489 19.11 16.83 -20.54
C ALA A 489 19.71 16.93 -19.13
N GLN A 490 18.82 16.88 -18.13
CA GLN A 490 19.15 16.96 -16.71
C GLN A 490 20.08 15.82 -16.31
N SER A 491 20.98 16.12 -15.41
CA SER A 491 22.16 15.35 -15.05
C SER A 491 22.02 14.80 -13.63
N VAL A 492 22.20 13.49 -13.49
CA VAL A 492 22.03 12.75 -12.24
C VAL A 492 23.37 12.15 -11.85
N LEU A 493 23.78 12.35 -10.60
CA LEU A 493 24.90 11.61 -10.00
C LEU A 493 24.32 10.44 -9.20
N LEU A 494 24.60 9.20 -9.61
CA LEU A 494 24.23 7.99 -8.89
C LEU A 494 25.44 7.46 -8.11
N VAL A 495 25.32 7.47 -6.79
CA VAL A 495 26.31 6.97 -5.83
C VAL A 495 25.74 5.73 -5.15
N ASP A 496 26.34 4.58 -5.38
CA ASP A 496 25.92 3.33 -4.73
C ASP A 496 27.15 2.44 -4.70
N ASP A 497 27.43 1.70 -3.64
CA ASP A 497 28.61 0.84 -3.52
C ASP A 497 28.44 -0.48 -4.29
N SER A 498 27.20 -0.89 -4.50
CA SER A 498 26.82 -2.08 -5.24
C SER A 498 26.86 -1.85 -6.75
N ALA A 499 27.78 -2.55 -7.41
CA ALA A 499 27.81 -2.61 -8.87
C ALA A 499 26.47 -3.09 -9.47
N PHE A 500 25.75 -3.96 -8.75
CA PHE A 500 24.43 -4.46 -9.13
C PHE A 500 23.40 -3.33 -9.24
N PHE A 501 23.21 -2.53 -8.19
CA PHE A 501 22.23 -1.44 -8.19
C PHE A 501 22.58 -0.35 -9.20
N ARG A 502 23.88 -0.05 -9.34
CA ARG A 502 24.38 0.88 -10.37
C ARG A 502 23.99 0.42 -11.79
N ASN A 503 24.18 -0.86 -12.10
CA ASN A 503 23.86 -1.42 -13.41
C ASN A 503 22.35 -1.57 -13.65
N MET A 504 21.57 -1.77 -12.59
CA MET A 504 20.11 -1.86 -12.68
C MET A 504 19.44 -0.49 -12.85
N LEU A 505 19.85 0.51 -12.07
CA LEU A 505 19.18 1.82 -12.03
C LEU A 505 19.63 2.76 -13.15
N ALA A 506 20.90 2.72 -13.55
CA ALA A 506 21.42 3.63 -14.56
C ALA A 506 20.69 3.52 -15.92
N PRO A 507 20.37 2.33 -16.46
CA PRO A 507 19.58 2.22 -17.69
C PRO A 507 18.16 2.77 -17.56
N VAL A 508 17.51 2.55 -16.41
CA VAL A 508 16.14 3.05 -16.13
C VAL A 508 16.12 4.58 -16.12
N ILE A 509 17.07 5.20 -15.42
CA ILE A 509 17.16 6.66 -15.32
C ILE A 509 17.56 7.27 -16.69
N LYS A 510 18.45 6.62 -17.44
CA LYS A 510 18.78 7.04 -18.82
C LYS A 510 17.58 6.92 -19.77
N ALA A 511 16.80 5.84 -19.67
CA ALA A 511 15.58 5.65 -20.44
C ALA A 511 14.52 6.71 -20.13
N ALA A 512 14.49 7.21 -18.90
CA ALA A 512 13.65 8.34 -18.48
C ALA A 512 14.13 9.72 -18.99
N GLY A 513 15.24 9.78 -19.73
CA GLY A 513 15.73 11.00 -20.40
C GLY A 513 16.85 11.76 -19.68
N TYR A 514 17.39 11.22 -18.59
CA TYR A 514 18.45 11.85 -17.81
C TYR A 514 19.86 11.41 -18.23
N ARG A 515 20.84 12.30 -18.06
CA ARG A 515 22.28 11.95 -18.19
C ARG A 515 22.80 11.48 -16.84
N VAL A 516 23.17 10.21 -16.74
CA VAL A 516 23.60 9.62 -15.46
C VAL A 516 25.13 9.45 -15.42
N ARG A 517 25.77 10.01 -14.40
CA ARG A 517 27.12 9.65 -13.97
C ARG A 517 27.03 8.72 -12.78
N VAL A 518 27.75 7.61 -12.84
CA VAL A 518 27.70 6.54 -11.85
C VAL A 518 29.05 6.49 -11.14
N VAL A 519 29.04 6.47 -9.81
CA VAL A 519 30.25 6.38 -8.98
C VAL A 519 30.06 5.34 -7.86
N PRO A 520 31.14 4.65 -7.43
CA PRO A 520 31.03 3.50 -6.54
C PRO A 520 31.11 3.82 -5.05
N ASN A 521 31.30 5.08 -4.63
CA ASN A 521 31.37 5.44 -3.22
C ASN A 521 31.19 6.95 -3.03
N ALA A 522 30.90 7.36 -1.79
CA ALA A 522 30.71 8.75 -1.41
C ALA A 522 31.93 9.64 -1.72
N GLN A 523 33.16 9.12 -1.58
CA GLN A 523 34.39 9.88 -1.82
C GLN A 523 34.53 10.31 -3.29
N GLU A 524 34.26 9.38 -4.22
CA GLU A 524 34.21 9.66 -5.65
C GLU A 524 33.02 10.54 -6.02
N GLY A 525 31.89 10.41 -5.31
CA GLY A 525 30.75 11.31 -5.40
C GLY A 525 31.11 12.76 -5.06
N LEU A 526 31.76 13.00 -3.91
CA LEU A 526 32.24 14.32 -3.50
C LEU A 526 33.26 14.88 -4.49
N THR A 527 34.16 14.03 -4.99
CA THR A 527 35.16 14.42 -5.99
C THR A 527 34.48 14.87 -7.29
N ALA A 528 33.45 14.14 -7.75
CA ALA A 528 32.68 14.49 -8.94
C ALA A 528 31.89 15.80 -8.76
N LEU A 529 31.29 16.02 -7.59
CA LEU A 529 30.59 17.27 -7.27
C LEU A 529 31.54 18.48 -7.22
N ARG A 530 32.77 18.28 -6.72
CA ARG A 530 33.78 19.34 -6.59
C ARG A 530 34.62 19.57 -7.85
N SER A 531 34.56 18.68 -8.84
CA SER A 531 35.34 18.80 -10.08
C SER A 531 34.77 19.83 -11.07
N GLY A 532 33.75 20.61 -10.69
CA GLY A 532 33.09 21.61 -11.53
C GLY A 532 32.08 21.05 -12.53
N GLN A 533 31.76 19.75 -12.45
CA GLN A 533 30.67 19.17 -13.22
C GLN A 533 29.35 19.48 -12.52
N THR A 534 28.39 20.05 -13.24
CA THR A 534 27.06 20.34 -12.71
C THR A 534 26.20 19.09 -12.73
N PHE A 535 25.50 18.85 -11.62
CA PHE A 535 24.47 17.84 -11.49
C PHE A 535 23.18 18.53 -11.03
N ASP A 536 22.04 18.04 -11.49
CA ASP A 536 20.72 18.57 -11.12
C ASP A 536 20.16 17.84 -9.89
N VAL A 537 20.59 16.60 -9.65
CA VAL A 537 20.20 15.80 -8.48
C VAL A 537 21.23 14.71 -8.20
N VAL A 538 21.41 14.40 -6.91
CA VAL A 538 22.22 13.27 -6.42
C VAL A 538 21.30 12.17 -5.94
N LEU A 539 21.48 10.96 -6.47
CA LEU A 539 20.93 9.73 -5.93
C LEU A 539 22.03 9.04 -5.14
N THR A 540 21.82 8.76 -3.86
CA THR A 540 22.82 8.05 -3.05
C THR A 540 22.20 6.89 -2.30
N ASP A 541 22.90 5.76 -2.29
CA ASP A 541 22.63 4.71 -1.32
C ASP A 541 22.91 5.22 0.09
N ILE A 542 22.18 4.67 1.05
CA ILE A 542 22.36 4.92 2.47
C ILE A 542 23.42 4.01 3.04
N GLU A 543 23.42 2.73 2.66
CA GLU A 543 24.31 1.72 3.23
C GLU A 543 25.56 1.57 2.37
N MET A 544 26.51 2.49 2.52
CA MET A 544 27.81 2.43 1.84
C MET A 544 28.96 2.26 2.84
N PRO A 545 30.04 1.54 2.48
CA PRO A 545 31.23 1.39 3.31
C PRO A 545 31.99 2.71 3.44
N ASP A 546 32.75 2.83 4.54
CA ASP A 546 33.56 3.97 4.97
C ASP A 546 32.77 5.26 5.27
N MET A 547 31.96 5.74 4.33
CA MET A 547 31.09 6.90 4.48
C MET A 547 29.69 6.53 3.97
N ASN A 548 28.75 6.47 4.91
CA ASN A 548 27.36 6.13 4.60
C ASN A 548 26.62 7.31 3.92
N GLY A 549 25.44 7.05 3.36
CA GLY A 549 24.68 8.08 2.63
C GLY A 549 24.27 9.27 3.49
N PHE A 550 24.03 9.08 4.78
CA PHE A 550 23.71 10.19 5.69
C PHE A 550 24.90 11.12 5.86
N GLU A 551 26.09 10.57 6.13
CA GLU A 551 27.34 11.34 6.27
C GLU A 551 27.72 12.04 4.95
N PHE A 552 27.47 11.37 3.83
CA PHE A 552 27.65 11.96 2.50
C PHE A 552 26.71 13.17 2.29
N ALA A 553 25.43 13.04 2.65
CA ALA A 553 24.46 14.13 2.57
C ALA A 553 24.83 15.30 3.50
N GLU A 554 25.20 15.03 4.75
CA GLU A 554 25.67 16.05 5.71
C GLU A 554 26.91 16.79 5.18
N THR A 555 27.85 16.07 4.55
CA THR A 555 29.04 16.66 3.94
C THR A 555 28.69 17.57 2.77
N ILE A 556 27.71 17.18 1.93
CA ILE A 556 27.19 18.03 0.85
C ILE A 556 26.51 19.29 1.43
N ARG A 557 25.74 19.14 2.52
CA ARG A 557 25.02 20.26 3.16
C ARG A 557 25.95 21.25 3.85
N ALA A 558 27.06 20.79 4.40
CA ALA A 558 28.08 21.63 5.02
C ALA A 558 28.90 22.46 4.00
N ASP A 559 28.90 22.07 2.74
CA ASP A 559 29.61 22.78 1.66
C ASP A 559 28.76 23.93 1.11
N GLN A 560 29.22 25.18 1.27
CA GLN A 560 28.47 26.39 0.89
C GLN A 560 28.06 26.44 -0.59
N HIS A 561 28.75 25.71 -1.47
CA HIS A 561 28.45 25.69 -2.91
C HIS A 561 27.53 24.54 -3.31
N LEU A 562 27.34 23.53 -2.44
CA LEU A 562 26.54 22.34 -2.72
C LEU A 562 25.34 22.20 -1.77
N SER A 563 25.18 23.11 -0.80
CA SER A 563 24.15 23.03 0.23
C SER A 563 22.72 22.99 -0.33
N ALA A 564 22.49 23.55 -1.52
CA ALA A 564 21.19 23.55 -2.21
C ALA A 564 20.99 22.35 -3.17
N MET A 565 21.98 21.47 -3.34
CA MET A 565 21.89 20.31 -4.24
C MET A 565 20.78 19.36 -3.78
N PRO A 566 19.79 19.01 -4.63
CA PRO A 566 18.81 17.99 -4.30
C PRO A 566 19.49 16.63 -4.10
N ILE A 567 19.19 15.95 -3.00
CA ILE A 567 19.73 14.62 -2.69
C ILE A 567 18.56 13.70 -2.37
N ILE A 568 18.45 12.60 -3.10
CA ILE A 568 17.45 11.56 -2.89
C ILE A 568 18.18 10.33 -2.34
N ALA A 569 17.67 9.82 -1.22
CA ALA A 569 18.20 8.61 -0.62
C ALA A 569 17.60 7.37 -1.27
N LEU A 570 18.45 6.40 -1.59
CA LEU A 570 18.07 5.07 -2.05
C LEU A 570 18.25 4.09 -0.89
N SER A 571 17.20 3.36 -0.53
CA SER A 571 17.23 2.43 0.60
C SER A 571 16.67 1.06 0.24
N SER A 572 17.24 0.00 0.83
CA SER A 572 16.70 -1.36 0.81
C SER A 572 15.42 -1.51 1.66
N LEU A 573 15.26 -0.66 2.68
CA LEU A 573 14.11 -0.63 3.60
C LEU A 573 13.66 0.81 3.87
N VAL A 574 12.36 1.06 3.75
CA VAL A 574 11.77 2.37 4.08
C VAL A 574 11.07 2.23 5.43
N SER A 575 11.69 2.78 6.47
CA SER A 575 11.08 2.87 7.80
C SER A 575 10.83 4.34 8.16
N PRO A 576 9.76 4.66 8.91
CA PRO A 576 9.50 6.05 9.35
C PRO A 576 10.70 6.68 10.08
N ALA A 577 11.44 5.88 10.86
CA ALA A 577 12.64 6.33 11.56
C ALA A 577 13.81 6.66 10.60
N ALA A 578 13.97 5.88 9.53
CA ALA A 578 15.01 6.13 8.53
C ALA A 578 14.68 7.34 7.63
N ILE A 579 13.39 7.55 7.32
CA ILE A 579 12.93 8.76 6.61
C ILE A 579 13.21 10.01 7.46
N GLU A 580 12.85 10.01 8.74
CA GLU A 580 13.06 11.19 9.60
C GLU A 580 14.55 11.47 9.85
N ARG A 581 15.35 10.42 10.06
CA ARG A 581 16.82 10.55 10.10
C ARG A 581 17.36 11.11 8.78
N GLY A 582 16.80 10.69 7.65
CA GLY A 582 17.20 11.17 6.35
C GLY A 582 16.86 12.64 6.10
N ARG A 583 15.69 13.08 6.56
CA ARG A 583 15.27 14.48 6.49
C ARG A 583 16.19 15.38 7.33
N LEU A 584 16.65 14.91 8.49
CA LEU A 584 17.61 15.63 9.33
C LEU A 584 19.02 15.71 8.71
N ALA A 585 19.45 14.65 8.02
CA ALA A 585 20.73 14.63 7.28
C ALA A 585 20.68 15.48 5.98
N GLY A 586 19.49 15.93 5.56
CA GLY A 586 19.30 16.85 4.44
C GLY A 586 18.87 16.19 3.13
N PHE A 587 18.34 14.97 3.14
CA PHE A 587 17.68 14.39 1.97
C PHE A 587 16.37 15.12 1.66
N HIS A 588 16.10 15.30 0.36
CA HIS A 588 14.86 15.89 -0.14
C HIS A 588 13.77 14.83 -0.31
N ASP A 589 14.17 13.61 -0.65
CA ASP A 589 13.26 12.49 -0.79
C ASP A 589 13.95 11.16 -0.44
N TYR A 590 13.15 10.13 -0.20
CA TYR A 590 13.58 8.82 0.27
C TYR A 590 12.84 7.72 -0.49
N VAL A 591 13.56 6.99 -1.33
CA VAL A 591 12.98 6.04 -2.27
C VAL A 591 13.55 4.63 -2.05
N ALA A 592 12.70 3.61 -2.15
CA ALA A 592 13.15 2.23 -2.10
C ALA A 592 13.92 1.87 -3.39
N LYS A 593 15.06 1.18 -3.29
CA LYS A 593 15.90 0.78 -4.44
C LYS A 593 15.16 -0.01 -5.53
N PHE A 594 14.05 -0.65 -5.18
CA PHE A 594 13.23 -1.46 -6.08
C PHE A 594 11.94 -0.76 -6.55
N ASP A 595 11.62 0.41 -6.01
CA ASP A 595 10.44 1.20 -6.39
C ASP A 595 10.76 2.12 -7.57
N ARG A 596 10.70 1.56 -8.79
CA ARG A 596 10.99 2.31 -10.03
C ARG A 596 10.01 3.46 -10.28
N PRO A 597 8.68 3.28 -10.13
CA PRO A 597 7.73 4.39 -10.28
C PRO A 597 8.01 5.51 -9.28
N GLY A 598 8.28 5.17 -8.02
CA GLY A 598 8.66 6.13 -6.98
C GLY A 598 9.95 6.89 -7.31
N LEU A 599 10.98 6.19 -7.81
CA LEU A 599 12.24 6.81 -8.20
C LEU A 599 12.08 7.82 -9.34
N ILE A 600 11.31 7.48 -10.37
CA ILE A 600 11.07 8.39 -11.50
C ILE A 600 10.19 9.57 -11.07
N ALA A 601 9.22 9.36 -10.19
CA ALA A 601 8.40 10.44 -9.63
C ALA A 601 9.26 11.42 -8.81
N ALA A 602 10.09 10.91 -7.89
CA ALA A 602 11.01 11.69 -7.07
C ALA A 602 12.01 12.49 -7.92
N LEU A 603 12.61 11.84 -8.94
CA LEU A 603 13.51 12.52 -9.87
C LEU A 603 12.80 13.65 -10.62
N LYS A 604 11.58 13.43 -11.12
CA LYS A 604 10.82 14.47 -11.83
C LYS A 604 10.45 15.64 -10.93
N GLU A 605 10.05 15.37 -9.69
CA GLU A 605 9.69 16.40 -8.72
C GLU A 605 10.90 17.29 -8.39
N GLN A 606 12.02 16.67 -8.01
CA GLN A 606 13.21 17.40 -7.58
C GLN A 606 13.91 18.14 -8.73
N THR A 607 13.89 17.58 -9.95
CA THR A 607 14.49 18.25 -11.11
C THR A 607 13.57 19.30 -11.74
N ALA A 608 12.24 19.24 -11.52
CA ALA A 608 11.30 20.28 -11.93
C ALA A 608 11.38 21.54 -11.05
N GLU A 609 11.58 21.39 -9.74
CA GLU A 609 11.79 22.52 -8.81
C GLU A 609 13.07 23.29 -9.14
N THR A 610 14.15 22.57 -9.45
CA THR A 610 15.44 23.16 -9.83
C THR A 610 15.35 23.95 -11.15
N SER A 611 14.47 23.53 -12.07
CA SER A 611 14.22 24.23 -13.36
C SER A 611 13.29 25.44 -13.23
N ARG A 612 12.60 25.62 -12.10
CA ARG A 612 11.80 26.81 -11.79
C ARG A 612 12.58 27.86 -10.98
N ALA A 613 13.68 27.45 -10.33
CA ALA A 613 14.53 28.31 -9.52
C ALA A 613 15.72 28.92 -10.29
N ALA A 614 16.06 28.37 -11.46
CA ALA A 614 17.02 28.92 -12.44
C ALA A 614 16.30 29.75 -13.50
#